data_AF-A0A954LQF3-F1
#
_entry.id   AF-A0A954LQF3-F1
#
_cell.length_a   1.000
_cell.length_b   1.000
_cell.length_c   1.000
_cell.angle_alpha   90.00
_cell.angle_beta   90.00
_cell.angle_gamma   90.00
#
_symmetry.space_group_name_H-M   'P 1'
#
loop_
_entity.id
_entity.type
_entity.pdbx_description
1 polymer ?
#
loop_
_entity_poly.entity_id
_entity_poly.type
_entity_poly.pdbx_seq_one_letter_code
_entity_poly.pdbx_strand_id
1 'polypeptide(L)'
;MTLPNDHDTLPPSQDPAVEGGVIDPPRDFWGTLKQIGPGLIIAGSIVGSGELIATTKTGAQAGISLLWLIVIGCVIKVFVQIELGRYTITHGETTLSALDRVPGPRLRVNFIVWFWLLMMLSGVAQLGGIVGGVGQALALSAPITGDYQRAIEVPSETEI
;
A
#
# COMPACT_ATOMS: atom_id res chain seq x y z
N MET A 1 -23.49 4.75 -40.45
CA MET A 1 -22.04 4.56 -40.25
C MET A 1 -21.68 5.33 -38.99
N THR A 2 -21.91 4.70 -37.83
CA THR A 2 -21.89 5.31 -36.50
C THR A 2 -20.61 4.90 -35.80
N LEU A 3 -19.72 5.86 -35.54
CA LEU A 3 -18.58 5.67 -34.65
C LEU A 3 -19.10 5.57 -33.20
N PRO A 4 -18.76 4.51 -32.44
CA PRO A 4 -19.17 4.39 -31.04
C PRO A 4 -18.32 5.27 -30.10
N ASN A 5 -18.99 6.25 -29.50
CA ASN A 5 -18.83 6.81 -28.14
C ASN A 5 -17.47 7.37 -27.67
N ASP A 6 -17.34 8.69 -27.80
CA ASP A 6 -16.50 9.60 -26.98
C ASP A 6 -17.12 9.86 -25.58
N HIS A 7 -17.79 8.89 -24.96
CA HIS A 7 -18.81 9.15 -23.95
C HIS A 7 -18.45 8.87 -22.48
N ASP A 8 -17.18 8.74 -22.10
CA ASP A 8 -16.78 8.50 -20.70
C ASP A 8 -15.60 9.35 -20.19
N THR A 9 -15.33 10.51 -20.81
CA THR A 9 -14.50 11.54 -20.17
C THR A 9 -15.36 12.77 -19.94
N LEU A 10 -15.94 12.86 -18.73
CA LEU A 10 -16.64 14.06 -18.30
C LEU A 10 -15.69 15.27 -18.50
N PRO A 11 -16.19 16.42 -18.97
CA PRO A 11 -15.40 17.64 -18.98
C PRO A 11 -14.84 17.88 -17.57
N PRO A 12 -13.61 18.39 -17.40
CA PRO A 12 -12.92 18.47 -16.11
C PRO A 12 -13.68 19.24 -15.01
N SER A 13 -14.73 19.97 -15.38
CA SER A 13 -15.68 20.61 -14.45
C SER A 13 -16.70 19.66 -13.81
N GLN A 14 -16.82 18.43 -14.30
CA GLN A 14 -17.85 17.45 -13.89
C GLN A 14 -17.26 16.13 -13.37
N ASP A 15 -15.94 16.03 -13.21
CA ASP A 15 -15.35 14.88 -12.54
C ASP A 15 -15.66 14.95 -11.04
N PRO A 16 -16.45 14.01 -10.47
CA PRO A 16 -16.80 14.02 -9.04
C PRO A 16 -15.58 13.81 -8.13
N ALA A 17 -14.40 13.45 -8.68
CA ALA A 17 -13.15 13.44 -7.93
C ALA A 17 -12.55 14.83 -7.69
N VAL A 18 -13.04 15.87 -8.39
CA VAL A 18 -12.52 17.25 -8.37
C VAL A 18 -13.53 18.21 -7.73
N GLU A 19 -14.16 17.83 -6.61
CA GLU A 19 -14.92 18.78 -5.79
C GLU A 19 -14.03 19.78 -5.02
N GLY A 20 -12.71 19.55 -5.00
CA GLY A 20 -11.73 20.48 -4.46
C GLY A 20 -11.15 21.38 -5.55
N GLY A 21 -11.51 22.66 -5.56
CA GLY A 21 -10.87 23.66 -6.42
C GLY A 21 -9.35 23.60 -6.32
N VAL A 22 -8.65 23.96 -7.40
CA VAL A 22 -7.18 23.95 -7.48
C VAL A 22 -6.59 24.72 -6.29
N ILE A 23 -6.03 23.98 -5.33
CA ILE A 23 -5.42 24.57 -4.13
C ILE A 23 -4.01 25.00 -4.49
N ASP A 24 -3.69 26.27 -4.28
CA ASP A 24 -2.32 26.76 -4.44
C ASP A 24 -1.37 26.00 -3.50
N PRO A 25 -0.20 25.54 -3.98
CA PRO A 25 0.73 24.79 -3.16
C PRO A 25 1.22 25.68 -2.00
N PRO A 26 1.22 25.17 -0.74
CA PRO A 26 1.67 25.94 0.40
C PRO A 26 3.14 26.35 0.19
N ARG A 27 3.40 27.66 0.27
CA ARG A 27 4.74 28.23 0.10
C ARG A 27 5.53 28.30 1.42
N ASP A 28 4.83 28.13 2.54
CA ASP A 28 5.41 28.13 3.88
C ASP A 28 5.68 26.71 4.37
N PHE A 29 6.82 26.52 5.03
CA PHE A 29 7.23 25.25 5.64
C PHE A 29 6.15 24.66 6.57
N TRP A 30 5.44 25.53 7.30
CA TRP A 30 4.35 25.12 8.19
C TRP A 30 3.07 24.70 7.43
N GLY A 31 2.81 25.31 6.27
CA GLY A 31 1.73 24.93 5.37
C GLY A 31 1.98 23.55 4.76
N THR A 32 3.21 23.28 4.32
CA THR A 32 3.62 21.95 3.85
C THR A 32 3.47 20.89 4.95
N LEU A 33 3.87 21.20 6.18
CA LEU A 33 3.77 20.25 7.30
C LEU A 33 2.33 19.84 7.61
N LYS A 34 1.36 20.76 7.49
CA LYS A 34 -0.08 20.45 7.64
C LYS A 34 -0.60 19.51 6.55
N GLN A 35 0.01 19.53 5.37
CA GLN A 35 -0.41 18.72 4.22
C GLN A 35 0.30 17.35 4.12
N ILE A 36 1.33 17.10 4.94
CA ILE A 36 2.03 15.80 5.00
C ILE A 36 1.16 14.70 5.64
N GLY A 37 0.17 15.07 6.46
CA GLY A 37 -0.68 14.15 7.23
C GLY A 37 -1.21 12.94 6.43
N PRO A 38 -1.91 13.14 5.29
CA PRO A 38 -2.43 12.03 4.48
C PRO A 38 -1.34 11.08 3.98
N GLY A 39 -0.21 11.63 3.50
CA GLY A 39 0.91 10.81 3.02
C GLY A 39 1.56 9.99 4.12
N LEU A 40 1.69 10.56 5.32
CA LEU A 40 2.24 9.86 6.49
C LEU A 40 1.30 8.73 6.96
N ILE A 41 -0.02 8.94 6.93
CA ILE A 41 -1.01 7.92 7.29
C ILE A 41 -0.92 6.73 6.33
N ILE A 42 -0.89 6.98 5.01
CA ILE A 42 -0.75 5.92 4.01
C ILE A 42 0.59 5.18 4.18
N ALA A 43 1.69 5.91 4.37
CA ALA A 43 2.99 5.29 4.62
C ALA A 43 2.98 4.40 5.88
N GLY A 44 2.39 4.86 6.98
CA GLY A 44 2.25 4.08 8.21
C GLY A 44 1.35 2.86 8.07
N SER A 45 0.34 2.91 7.17
CA SER A 45 -0.55 1.77 6.92
C SER A 45 0.11 0.62 6.14
N ILE A 46 1.12 0.93 5.32
CA ILE A 46 1.80 -0.03 4.46
C ILE A 46 2.93 -0.75 5.23
N VAL A 47 3.60 -0.05 6.15
CA VAL A 47 4.73 -0.62 6.89
C VAL A 47 4.24 -1.55 8.00
N GLY A 48 4.43 -2.85 7.79
CA GLY A 48 4.04 -3.90 8.72
C GLY A 48 5.07 -4.23 9.81
N SER A 49 4.61 -4.77 10.95
CA SER A 49 5.51 -5.30 12.00
C SER A 49 6.41 -6.43 11.48
N GLY A 50 5.89 -7.27 10.58
CA GLY A 50 6.64 -8.36 9.94
C GLY A 50 7.80 -7.87 9.07
N GLU A 51 7.62 -6.76 8.34
CA GLU A 51 8.68 -6.16 7.54
C GLU A 51 9.78 -5.58 8.42
N LEU A 52 9.42 -5.00 9.57
CA LEU A 52 10.35 -4.48 10.55
C LEU A 52 11.18 -5.60 11.20
N ILE A 53 10.55 -6.73 11.55
CA ILE A 53 11.23 -7.90 12.11
C ILE A 53 12.15 -8.56 11.07
N ALA A 54 11.68 -8.73 9.83
CA ALA A 54 12.50 -9.32 8.76
C ALA A 54 13.70 -8.44 8.41
N THR A 55 13.51 -7.12 8.35
CA THR A 55 14.57 -6.14 8.09
C THR A 55 15.61 -6.15 9.20
N THR A 56 15.18 -6.14 10.46
CA THR A 56 16.10 -6.19 11.62
C THR A 56 16.83 -7.53 11.71
N LYS A 57 16.16 -8.66 11.43
CA LYS A 57 16.81 -9.98 11.35
C LYS A 57 17.88 -10.01 10.25
N THR A 58 17.56 -9.49 9.07
CA THR A 58 18.51 -9.41 7.95
C THR A 58 19.69 -8.49 8.28
N GLY A 59 19.41 -7.35 8.93
CA GLY A 59 20.44 -6.44 9.44
C GLY A 59 21.32 -7.06 10.53
N ALA A 60 20.77 -7.90 11.40
CA ALA A 60 21.53 -8.61 12.42
C ALA A 60 22.44 -9.69 11.81
N GLN A 61 22.00 -10.35 10.73
CA GLN A 61 22.79 -11.39 10.05
C GLN A 61 23.88 -10.82 9.13
N ALA A 62 23.58 -9.74 8.40
CA ALA A 62 24.48 -9.16 7.41
C ALA A 62 25.27 -7.94 7.91
N GLY A 63 24.92 -7.41 9.08
CA GLY A 63 25.56 -6.24 9.69
C GLY A 63 25.38 -4.95 8.89
N ILE A 64 26.26 -3.97 9.16
CA ILE A 64 26.28 -2.64 8.49
C ILE A 64 26.60 -2.75 6.98
N SER A 65 27.08 -3.91 6.51
CA SER A 65 27.47 -4.13 5.11
C SER A 65 26.33 -3.90 4.11
N LEU A 66 25.06 -4.06 4.51
CA LEU A 66 23.90 -3.82 3.64
C LEU A 66 23.40 -2.36 3.64
N LEU A 67 23.89 -1.52 4.55
CA LEU A 67 23.34 -0.17 4.74
C LEU A 67 23.48 0.69 3.47
N TRP A 68 24.63 0.61 2.79
CA TRP A 68 24.86 1.36 1.55
C TRP A 68 23.92 0.94 0.42
N LEU A 69 23.57 -0.35 0.32
CA LEU A 69 22.59 -0.86 -0.65
C LEU A 69 21.19 -0.33 -0.39
N ILE A 70 20.78 -0.24 0.89
CA ILE A 70 19.48 0.33 1.28
C ILE A 70 19.40 1.80 0.86
N VAL A 71 20.44 2.58 1.12
CA VAL A 71 20.49 4.01 0.75
C VAL A 71 20.38 4.17 -0.77
N ILE A 72 21.16 3.41 -1.54
CA ILE A 72 21.09 3.44 -3.01
C ILE A 72 19.70 3.03 -3.51
N GLY A 73 19.13 1.96 -2.96
CA GLY A 73 17.77 1.52 -3.31
C GLY A 73 16.71 2.59 -3.04
N CYS A 74 16.81 3.28 -1.90
CA CYS A 74 15.93 4.40 -1.56
C CYS A 74 16.08 5.59 -2.51
N VAL A 75 17.29 5.88 -2.99
CA VAL A 75 17.49 6.94 -3.98
C VAL A 75 16.86 6.54 -5.31
N ILE A 76 17.20 5.35 -5.81
CA ILE A 76 16.67 4.84 -7.09
C ILE A 76 15.14 4.78 -7.07
N LYS A 77 14.52 4.26 -6.00
CA LYS A 77 13.06 4.15 -5.92
C LYS A 77 12.38 5.52 -6.04
N VAL A 78 12.94 6.56 -5.41
CA VAL A 78 12.36 7.91 -5.43
C VAL A 78 12.41 8.47 -6.84
N PHE A 79 13.54 8.36 -7.53
CA PHE A 79 13.65 8.81 -8.92
C PHE A 79 12.67 8.08 -9.84
N VAL A 80 12.56 6.75 -9.71
CA VAL A 80 11.62 5.96 -10.51
C VAL A 80 10.17 6.39 -10.23
N GLN A 81 9.79 6.63 -8.97
CA GLN A 81 8.44 7.09 -8.61
C GLN A 81 8.13 8.48 -9.17
N ILE A 82 9.10 9.41 -9.15
CA ILE A 82 8.93 10.76 -9.71
C ILE A 82 8.75 10.69 -11.23
N GLU A 83 9.55 9.88 -11.91
CA GLU A 83 9.47 9.70 -13.36
C GLU A 83 8.15 9.06 -13.80
N LEU A 84 7.72 8.00 -13.11
CA LEU A 84 6.43 7.36 -13.37
C LEU A 84 5.26 8.31 -13.10
N GLY A 85 5.31 9.08 -12.01
CA GLY A 85 4.29 10.08 -11.69
C GLY A 85 4.26 11.23 -12.70
N ARG A 86 5.43 11.71 -13.15
CA ARG A 86 5.50 12.73 -14.21
C ARG A 86 4.92 12.18 -15.52
N TYR A 87 5.21 10.94 -15.85
CA TYR A 87 4.69 10.30 -17.06
C TYR A 87 3.16 10.21 -17.02
N THR A 88 2.55 9.76 -15.92
CA THR A 88 1.10 9.65 -15.80
C THR A 88 0.39 11.01 -15.85
N ILE A 89 0.95 12.03 -15.21
CA ILE A 89 0.39 13.39 -15.22
C ILE A 89 0.46 14.01 -16.62
N THR A 90 1.55 13.78 -17.35
CA THR A 90 1.76 14.39 -18.68
C THR A 90 0.97 13.71 -19.80
N HIS A 91 0.79 12.39 -19.73
CA HIS A 91 0.12 11.62 -20.78
C HIS A 91 -1.35 11.31 -20.47
N GLY A 92 -1.81 11.58 -19.24
CA GLY A 92 -3.19 11.31 -18.81
C GLY A 92 -3.54 9.81 -18.77
N GLU A 93 -2.54 8.93 -18.87
CA GLU A 93 -2.73 7.48 -18.85
C GLU A 93 -2.20 6.87 -17.54
N THR A 94 -2.79 5.74 -17.13
CA THR A 94 -2.34 5.02 -15.93
C THR A 94 -0.95 4.43 -16.16
N THR A 95 -0.17 4.29 -15.07
CA THR A 95 1.16 3.64 -15.14
C THR A 95 1.06 2.23 -15.75
N LEU A 96 -0.05 1.54 -15.54
CA LEU A 96 -0.27 0.20 -16.09
C LEU A 96 -0.47 0.21 -17.61
N SER A 97 -1.18 1.21 -18.16
CA SER A 97 -1.27 1.42 -19.62
C SER A 97 0.07 1.79 -20.24
N ALA A 98 0.85 2.65 -19.55
CA ALA A 98 2.20 3.01 -19.97
C ALA A 98 3.11 1.78 -20.07
N LEU A 99 3.03 0.89 -19.07
CA LEU A 99 3.82 -0.34 -19.02
C LEU A 99 3.38 -1.37 -20.08
N ASP A 100 2.10 -1.42 -20.47
CA ASP A 100 1.63 -2.33 -21.52
C ASP A 100 2.16 -1.96 -22.92
N ARG A 101 2.50 -0.67 -23.14
CA ARG A 101 3.12 -0.18 -24.38
C ARG A 101 4.59 -0.54 -24.53
N VAL A 102 5.31 -0.82 -23.44
CA VAL A 102 6.75 -1.14 -23.49
C VAL A 102 6.98 -2.39 -24.35
N PRO A 103 7.90 -2.38 -25.33
CA PRO A 103 8.15 -3.55 -26.18
C PRO A 103 8.71 -4.71 -25.35
N GLY A 104 7.96 -5.82 -25.27
CA GLY A 104 8.32 -7.03 -24.54
C GLY A 104 7.59 -8.26 -25.08
N PRO A 105 7.98 -9.49 -24.67
CA PRO A 105 7.32 -10.71 -25.11
C PRO A 105 5.85 -10.72 -24.68
N ARG A 106 4.94 -10.62 -25.65
CA ARG A 106 3.48 -10.56 -25.45
C ARG A 106 2.89 -11.95 -25.55
N LEU A 107 2.57 -12.59 -24.42
CA LEU A 107 1.82 -13.86 -24.42
C LEU A 107 0.29 -13.65 -24.56
N ARG A 108 -0.21 -12.42 -24.35
CA ARG A 108 -1.58 -11.91 -24.65
C ARG A 108 -1.74 -10.47 -24.14
N VAL A 109 -1.07 -10.15 -23.03
CA VAL A 109 -0.86 -8.82 -22.43
C VAL A 109 0.65 -8.71 -22.14
N ASN A 110 1.21 -7.51 -21.97
CA ASN A 110 2.65 -7.38 -21.74
C ASN A 110 3.10 -8.15 -20.47
N PHE A 111 4.28 -8.78 -20.51
CA PHE A 111 4.82 -9.56 -19.38
C PHE A 111 4.89 -8.75 -18.08
N ILE A 112 5.12 -7.44 -18.21
CA ILE A 112 5.14 -6.50 -17.08
C ILE A 112 3.78 -6.41 -16.37
N VAL A 113 2.65 -6.49 -17.10
CA VAL A 113 1.31 -6.45 -16.51
C VAL A 113 1.04 -7.73 -15.71
N TRP A 114 1.53 -8.87 -16.21
CA TRP A 114 1.50 -10.14 -15.47
C TRP A 114 2.35 -10.09 -14.19
N PHE A 115 3.54 -9.51 -14.26
CA PHE A 115 4.39 -9.31 -13.10
C PHE A 115 3.75 -8.36 -12.08
N TRP A 116 3.11 -7.29 -12.56
CA TRP A 116 2.34 -6.37 -11.72
C TRP A 116 1.15 -7.08 -11.04
N LEU A 117 0.40 -7.91 -11.76
CA LEU A 117 -0.71 -8.69 -11.20
C LEU A 117 -0.22 -9.66 -10.11
N LEU A 118 0.93 -10.31 -10.33
CA LEU A 118 1.53 -11.20 -9.34
C LEU A 118 2.04 -10.43 -8.11
N MET A 119 2.63 -9.24 -8.31
CA MET A 119 2.98 -8.35 -7.21
C MET A 119 1.74 -7.89 -6.44
N MET A 120 0.64 -7.56 -7.12
CA MET A 120 -0.62 -7.17 -6.50
C MET A 120 -1.16 -8.29 -5.61
N LEU A 121 -1.16 -9.53 -6.11
CA LEU A 121 -1.58 -10.70 -5.34
C LEU A 121 -0.66 -10.95 -4.14
N SER A 122 0.64 -10.76 -4.30
CA SER A 122 1.62 -10.85 -3.22
C SER A 122 1.44 -9.73 -2.18
N GLY A 123 1.05 -8.53 -2.61
CA GLY A 123 0.71 -7.41 -1.73
C GLY A 123 -0.50 -7.68 -0.84
N VAL A 124 -1.50 -8.41 -1.35
CA VAL A 124 -2.62 -8.89 -0.53
C VAL A 124 -2.15 -9.85 0.56
N ALA A 125 -1.19 -10.73 0.26
CA ALA A 125 -0.59 -11.58 1.28
C ALA A 125 0.18 -10.76 2.34
N GLN A 126 0.79 -9.65 1.94
CA GLN A 126 1.50 -8.72 2.85
C GLN A 126 0.54 -8.08 3.85
N LEU A 127 -0.63 -7.60 3.39
CA LEU A 127 -1.72 -7.14 4.25
C LEU A 127 -2.18 -8.22 5.24
N GLY A 128 -2.29 -9.47 4.79
CA GLY A 128 -2.59 -10.61 5.66
C GLY A 128 -1.55 -10.83 6.76
N GLY A 129 -0.26 -10.64 6.45
CA GLY A 129 0.83 -10.69 7.43
C GLY A 129 0.73 -9.59 8.51
N ILE A 130 0.31 -8.38 8.13
CA ILE A 130 0.09 -7.27 9.07
C ILE A 130 -1.05 -7.61 10.04
N VAL A 131 -2.20 -8.05 9.50
CA VAL A 131 -3.38 -8.41 10.30
C VAL A 131 -3.07 -9.58 11.25
N GLY A 132 -2.37 -10.61 10.75
CA GLY A 132 -1.94 -11.74 11.57
C GLY A 132 -0.98 -11.33 12.69
N GLY A 133 -0.02 -10.45 12.41
CA GLY A 133 0.92 -9.90 13.40
C GLY A 133 0.22 -9.10 14.50
N VAL A 134 -0.75 -8.26 14.15
CA VAL A 134 -1.57 -7.53 15.13
C VAL A 134 -2.38 -8.49 15.99
N GLY A 135 -2.99 -9.53 15.40
CA GLY A 135 -3.74 -10.54 16.15
C GLY A 135 -2.89 -11.30 17.17
N GLN A 136 -1.65 -11.66 16.81
CA GLN A 136 -0.69 -12.28 17.73
C GLN A 136 -0.27 -11.32 18.86
N ALA A 137 0.02 -10.06 18.53
CA ALA A 137 0.35 -9.06 19.54
C ALA A 137 -0.82 -8.83 20.51
N LEU A 138 -2.05 -8.77 20.00
CA LEU A 138 -3.26 -8.62 20.83
C LEU A 138 -3.44 -9.82 21.76
N ALA A 139 -3.29 -11.04 21.25
CA ALA A 139 -3.37 -12.27 22.04
C ALA A 139 -2.31 -12.35 23.15
N LEU A 140 -1.12 -11.80 22.92
CA LEU A 140 -0.07 -11.69 23.95
C LEU A 140 -0.36 -10.57 24.97
N SER A 141 -0.93 -9.45 24.54
CA SER A 141 -1.18 -8.28 25.39
C SER A 141 -2.43 -8.43 26.28
N ALA A 142 -3.46 -9.11 25.78
CA ALA A 142 -4.67 -9.45 26.50
C ALA A 142 -4.94 -10.94 26.29
N PRO A 143 -4.21 -11.83 27.00
CA PRO A 143 -4.52 -13.24 26.96
C PRO A 143 -5.95 -13.41 27.44
N ILE A 144 -6.84 -13.91 26.58
CA ILE A 144 -8.18 -14.33 26.98
C ILE A 144 -8.02 -15.63 27.80
N THR A 145 -7.50 -15.47 29.00
CA THR A 145 -7.71 -16.37 30.13
C THR A 145 -8.95 -15.85 30.85
N GLY A 146 -10.05 -15.75 30.10
CA GLY A 146 -11.36 -15.82 30.71
C GLY A 146 -11.49 -17.23 31.26
N ASP A 147 -11.92 -17.33 32.50
CA ASP A 147 -12.09 -18.53 33.31
C ASP A 147 -13.18 -19.45 32.68
N TYR A 148 -12.95 -19.99 31.47
CA TYR A 148 -13.90 -20.86 30.76
C TYR A 148 -14.12 -22.18 31.52
N GLN A 149 -13.15 -22.59 32.33
CA GLN A 149 -13.33 -23.73 33.24
C GLN A 149 -14.32 -23.41 34.35
N ARG A 150 -14.29 -22.20 34.93
CA ARG A 150 -15.32 -21.77 35.89
C ARG A 150 -16.71 -21.65 35.27
N ALA A 151 -16.83 -21.20 34.02
CA ALA A 151 -18.14 -21.11 33.34
C ALA A 151 -18.75 -22.48 33.01
N ILE A 152 -17.93 -23.55 32.96
CA ILE A 152 -18.38 -24.95 32.77
C ILE A 152 -18.59 -25.65 34.13
N GLU A 153 -17.90 -25.22 35.19
CA GLU A 153 -18.01 -25.79 36.54
C GLU A 153 -19.18 -25.23 37.37
N VAL A 154 -19.82 -24.11 37.00
CA VAL A 154 -21.05 -23.70 37.68
C VAL A 154 -22.15 -24.71 37.31
N PRO A 155 -22.63 -25.53 38.26
CA PRO A 155 -23.75 -26.42 38.00
C PRO A 155 -24.97 -25.56 37.69
N SER A 156 -25.70 -25.94 36.64
CA SER A 156 -27.04 -25.46 36.34
C SER A 156 -27.92 -25.46 37.61
N GLU A 157 -28.09 -24.30 38.25
CA GLU A 157 -29.05 -24.07 39.35
C GLU A 157 -30.51 -24.13 38.82
N THR A 158 -30.88 -25.23 38.18
CA THR A 158 -32.26 -25.52 37.73
C THR A 158 -32.52 -27.03 37.69
N GLU A 159 -32.15 -27.74 38.76
CA GLU A 159 -32.60 -29.13 39.02
C GLU A 159 -33.14 -29.36 40.45
N ILE A 160 -33.74 -28.33 41.07
CA ILE A 160 -34.63 -28.50 42.23
C ILE A 160 -35.92 -27.71 42.05
#